data_AF-A0A1F8GKX8-F1
#
_entry.id   AF-A0A1F8GKX8-F1
#
_cell.length_a   1.000
_cell.length_b   1.000
_cell.length_c   1.000
_cell.angle_alpha   90.00
_cell.angle_beta   90.00
_cell.angle_gamma   90.00
#
_symmetry.space_group_name_H-M   'P 1'
#
loop_
_entity.id
_entity.type
_entity.pdbx_description
1 polymer ?
#
loop_
_entity_poly.entity_id
_entity_poly.type
_entity_poly.pdbx_seq_one_letter_code
_entity_poly.pdbx_strand_id
1 'polypeptide(L)'
;MLFLSNSAWKVVVTDFRKSKNKDERSYWGCVDLEDEVIYLDRRHAHAKILVHEIGHVLLDELLDDEARSRPKKDLAKIKNPDKFFRYGELRILEWEACFYNSLSGRQKKMLQSFIDNAPRGERR
;
A
#
# COMPACT_ATOMS: atom_id res chain seq x y z
N MET A 1 -15.99 17.39 18.46
CA MET A 1 -15.30 16.16 18.90
C MET A 1 -14.93 15.41 17.63
N LEU A 2 -13.65 15.40 17.24
CA LEU A 2 -13.20 14.62 16.08
C LEU A 2 -13.21 13.14 16.48
N PHE A 3 -14.14 12.38 15.91
CA PHE A 3 -14.10 10.93 15.97
C PHE A 3 -12.99 10.46 15.03
N LEU A 4 -11.79 10.20 15.56
CA LEU A 4 -10.83 9.34 14.88
C LEU A 4 -11.39 7.92 15.00
N SER A 5 -12.06 7.41 13.96
CA SER A 5 -12.40 6.00 13.90
C SER A 5 -11.09 5.22 14.01
N ASN A 6 -10.97 4.35 15.01
CA ASN A 6 -9.88 3.38 15.09
C ASN A 6 -9.95 2.50 13.83
N SER A 7 -9.23 2.85 12.78
CA SER A 7 -8.84 1.86 11.79
C SER A 7 -7.93 0.88 12.53
N ALA A 8 -8.33 -0.38 12.62
CA ALA A 8 -7.52 -1.43 13.27
C ALA A 8 -6.20 -1.71 12.53
N TRP A 9 -6.04 -1.11 11.35
CA TRP A 9 -4.82 -1.01 10.56
C TRP A 9 -3.60 -0.52 11.35
N LYS A 10 -2.58 -1.39 11.44
CA LYS A 10 -1.29 -1.08 12.08
C LYS A 10 -0.24 -0.83 11.01
N VAL A 11 0.73 0.03 11.31
CA VAL A 11 1.95 0.15 10.51
C VAL A 11 3.10 -0.47 11.27
N VAL A 12 3.88 -1.32 10.62
CA VAL A 12 5.03 -2.03 11.19
C VAL A 12 6.24 -1.82 10.29
N VAL A 13 7.38 -1.48 10.88
CA VAL A 13 8.65 -1.39 10.13
C VAL A 13 9.39 -2.71 10.25
N THR A 14 9.68 -3.35 9.12
CA THR A 14 10.34 -4.66 9.03
C THR A 14 11.63 -4.60 8.19
N ASP A 15 12.48 -5.62 8.25
CA ASP A 15 13.64 -5.76 7.36
C ASP A 15 13.36 -6.86 6.34
N PHE A 16 12.76 -6.51 5.21
CA PHE A 16 12.30 -7.49 4.21
C PHE A 16 13.44 -8.36 3.67
N ARG A 17 14.68 -7.85 3.68
CA ARG A 17 15.87 -8.60 3.26
C ARG A 17 16.14 -9.85 4.11
N LYS A 18 15.57 -9.92 5.32
CA LYS A 18 15.62 -11.10 6.20
C LYS A 18 14.45 -12.04 6.01
N SER A 19 13.49 -11.74 5.12
CA SER A 19 12.35 -12.61 4.87
C SER A 19 12.81 -14.01 4.41
N LYS A 20 12.10 -15.03 4.92
CA LYS A 20 12.25 -16.41 4.48
C LYS A 20 11.73 -16.58 3.05
N ASN A 21 10.74 -15.79 2.66
CA ASN A 21 10.29 -15.71 1.29
C ASN A 21 11.28 -14.88 0.46
N LYS A 22 11.80 -15.45 -0.63
CA LYS A 22 12.80 -14.77 -1.48
C LYS A 22 12.19 -13.58 -2.24
N ASP A 23 10.94 -13.69 -2.64
CA ASP A 23 10.28 -12.67 -3.47
C ASP A 23 10.01 -11.39 -2.68
N GLU A 24 9.76 -11.52 -1.38
CA GLU A 24 9.54 -10.38 -0.48
C GLU A 24 10.81 -9.58 -0.20
N ARG A 25 12.00 -10.14 -0.42
CA ARG A 25 13.27 -9.47 -0.07
C ARG A 25 13.50 -8.16 -0.83
N SER A 26 12.82 -8.00 -1.96
CA SER A 26 12.83 -6.79 -2.78
C SER A 26 11.72 -5.79 -2.45
N TYR A 27 10.81 -6.10 -1.53
CA TYR A 27 9.67 -5.24 -1.25
C TYR A 27 10.09 -3.99 -0.46
N TRP A 28 9.44 -2.87 -0.79
CA TRP A 28 9.57 -1.62 -0.04
C TRP A 28 8.40 -1.42 0.93
N GLY A 29 7.25 -1.98 0.59
CA GLY A 29 6.08 -2.09 1.46
C GLY A 29 5.26 -3.32 1.09
N CYS A 30 4.33 -3.69 1.96
CA CYS A 30 3.37 -4.76 1.73
C CYS A 30 2.16 -4.57 2.66
N VAL A 31 0.97 -4.88 2.15
CA VAL A 31 -0.27 -4.90 2.91
C VAL A 31 -0.65 -6.35 3.25
N ASP A 32 -0.96 -6.58 4.52
CA ASP A 32 -1.58 -7.80 5.01
C ASP A 32 -3.04 -7.51 5.38
N LEU A 33 -3.96 -7.92 4.50
CA LEU A 33 -5.39 -7.64 4.65
C LEU A 33 -6.04 -8.47 5.76
N GLU A 34 -5.50 -9.65 6.09
CA GLU A 34 -6.06 -10.52 7.13
C GLU A 34 -5.76 -9.97 8.53
N ASP A 35 -4.51 -9.57 8.76
CA ASP A 35 -4.06 -9.03 10.05
C ASP A 35 -4.23 -7.50 10.15
N GLU A 36 -4.69 -6.86 9.07
CA GLU A 36 -4.79 -5.41 8.89
C GLU A 36 -3.47 -4.71 9.23
N VAL A 37 -2.38 -5.11 8.58
CA VAL A 37 -1.05 -4.56 8.80
C VAL A 37 -0.44 -4.05 7.51
N ILE A 38 0.10 -2.83 7.56
CA ILE A 38 0.98 -2.28 6.53
C ILE A 38 2.41 -2.45 7.02
N TYR A 39 3.18 -3.26 6.30
CA TYR A 39 4.61 -3.43 6.53
C TYR A 39 5.41 -2.49 5.64
N LEU A 40 6.39 -1.80 6.22
CA LEU A 40 7.32 -0.94 5.48
C LEU A 40 8.76 -1.42 5.67
N ASP A 41 9.55 -1.44 4.59
CA ASP A 41 10.96 -1.79 4.67
C ASP A 41 11.73 -0.74 5.46
N ARG A 42 12.54 -1.17 6.43
CA ARG A 42 13.30 -0.27 7.30
C ARG A 42 14.20 0.71 6.54
N ARG A 43 14.68 0.37 5.34
CA ARG A 43 15.54 1.26 4.55
C ARG A 43 14.76 2.18 3.62
N HIS A 44 13.51 1.86 3.33
CA HIS A 44 12.65 2.59 2.38
C HIS A 44 11.35 3.09 3.03
N ALA A 45 11.22 3.02 4.35
CA ALA A 45 10.06 3.45 5.13
C ALA A 45 9.93 4.98 5.15
N HIS A 46 9.58 5.55 4.00
CA HIS A 46 9.30 6.97 3.82
C HIS A 46 7.82 7.20 3.53
N ALA A 47 7.32 8.40 3.87
CA ALA A 47 5.92 8.78 3.76
C ALA A 47 5.25 8.43 2.42
N LYS A 48 6.01 8.50 1.31
CA LYS A 48 5.51 8.12 -0.02
C LYS A 48 5.18 6.63 -0.16
N ILE A 49 5.99 5.72 0.41
CA ILE A 49 5.66 4.27 0.41
C ILE A 49 4.45 4.01 1.30
N LEU A 50 4.38 4.64 2.48
CA LEU A 50 3.19 4.50 3.32
C LEU A 50 1.92 4.91 2.57
N VAL A 51 1.96 6.03 1.83
CA VAL A 51 0.84 6.44 0.99
C VAL A 51 0.53 5.36 -0.06
N HIS A 52 1.54 4.83 -0.77
CA HIS A 52 1.35 3.74 -1.73
C HIS A 52 0.55 2.56 -1.14
N GLU A 53 0.99 2.05 0.02
CA GLU A 53 0.33 0.92 0.69
C GLU A 53 -1.08 1.27 1.19
N ILE A 54 -1.30 2.50 1.67
CA ILE A 54 -2.66 2.98 1.99
C ILE A 54 -3.54 2.99 0.73
N GLY A 55 -2.97 3.28 -0.43
CA GLY A 55 -3.66 3.20 -1.71
C GLY A 55 -4.23 1.80 -1.94
N HIS A 56 -3.41 0.76 -1.74
CA HIS A 56 -3.87 -0.64 -1.83
C HIS A 56 -5.03 -0.88 -0.86
N VAL A 57 -4.93 -0.45 0.41
CA VAL A 57 -6.02 -0.63 1.39
C VAL A 57 -7.32 0.06 0.96
N LEU A 58 -7.24 1.28 0.42
CA LEU A 58 -8.43 2.10 0.14
C LEU A 58 -9.08 1.79 -1.21
N LEU A 59 -8.29 1.36 -2.19
CA LEU A 59 -8.73 1.27 -3.58
C LEU A 59 -8.90 -0.15 -4.08
N ASP A 60 -8.48 -1.18 -3.33
CA ASP A 60 -8.55 -2.58 -3.78
C ASP A 60 -9.97 -2.96 -4.25
N GLU A 61 -10.98 -2.78 -3.40
CA GLU A 61 -12.39 -3.08 -3.74
C GLU A 61 -12.89 -2.28 -4.96
N LEU A 62 -12.52 -1.00 -5.04
CA LEU A 62 -12.95 -0.12 -6.12
C LEU A 62 -12.29 -0.50 -7.46
N LEU A 63 -11.01 -0.90 -7.43
CA LEU A 63 -10.27 -1.36 -8.60
C LEU A 63 -10.78 -2.72 -9.07
N ASP A 64 -11.15 -3.59 -8.14
CA ASP A 64 -11.81 -4.86 -8.39
C ASP A 64 -13.15 -4.67 -9.13
N ASP A 65 -14.00 -3.77 -8.63
CA ASP A 65 -15.29 -3.46 -9.24
C ASP A 65 -15.14 -2.78 -10.60
N GLU A 66 -14.20 -1.82 -10.73
CA GLU A 66 -13.93 -1.16 -12.01
C GLU A 66 -13.50 -2.19 -13.06
N ALA A 67 -12.64 -3.13 -12.70
CA ALA A 67 -12.21 -4.16 -13.62
C ALA A 67 -13.33 -5.11 -14.02
N ARG A 68 -14.19 -5.53 -13.08
CA ARG A 68 -15.37 -6.38 -13.36
C ARG A 68 -16.37 -5.69 -14.29
N SER A 69 -16.48 -4.37 -14.22
CA SER A 69 -17.40 -3.57 -15.04
C SER A 69 -16.95 -3.36 -16.51
N ARG A 70 -15.70 -3.70 -16.85
CA ARG A 70 -15.17 -3.48 -18.22
C ARG A 70 -15.83 -4.40 -19.26
N PRO A 71 -16.01 -3.94 -20.51
CA PRO A 71 -16.55 -4.77 -21.58
C PRO A 71 -15.76 -6.09 -21.74
N LYS A 72 -16.45 -7.21 -21.99
CA LYS A 72 -15.84 -8.57 -22.09
C LYS A 72 -14.61 -8.68 -23.01
N LYS A 73 -14.53 -7.85 -24.06
CA LYS A 73 -13.38 -7.74 -24.98
C LYS A 73 -12.10 -7.22 -24.31
N ASP A 74 -12.24 -6.37 -23.31
CA ASP A 74 -11.14 -5.79 -22.55
C ASP A 74 -10.80 -6.68 -21.34
N LEU A 75 -11.80 -7.30 -20.73
CA LEU A 75 -11.61 -8.37 -19.73
C LEU A 75 -10.79 -9.54 -20.26
N ALA A 76 -10.99 -9.95 -21.53
CA ALA A 76 -10.19 -11.02 -22.15
C ALA A 76 -8.68 -10.70 -22.20
N LYS A 77 -8.32 -9.41 -22.24
CA LYS A 77 -6.91 -8.96 -22.16
C LYS A 77 -6.40 -8.93 -20.72
N ILE A 78 -7.27 -8.77 -19.72
CA ILE A 78 -6.97 -8.65 -18.29
C ILE A 78 -7.03 -10.01 -17.56
N LYS A 79 -7.64 -11.05 -18.15
CA LYS A 79 -7.70 -12.44 -17.62
C LYS A 79 -6.36 -13.10 -17.28
N ASN A 80 -5.24 -12.44 -17.53
CA ASN A 80 -3.94 -12.86 -17.02
C ASN A 80 -3.72 -12.17 -15.66
N PRO A 81 -3.60 -12.91 -14.54
CA PRO A 81 -3.40 -12.33 -13.20
C PRO A 81 -2.32 -11.25 -13.16
N ASP A 82 -1.23 -11.43 -13.90
CA ASP A 82 -0.14 -10.45 -14.02
C ASP A 82 -0.59 -9.12 -14.62
N LYS A 83 -1.53 -9.14 -15.56
CA LYS A 83 -2.05 -7.92 -16.20
C LYS A 83 -3.07 -7.21 -15.33
N PHE A 84 -3.84 -7.95 -14.54
CA PHE A 84 -4.74 -7.39 -13.55
C PHE A 84 -3.96 -6.70 -12.44
N PHE A 85 -2.97 -7.40 -11.87
CA PHE A 85 -2.04 -6.84 -10.88
C PHE A 85 -1.37 -5.57 -11.41
N ARG A 86 -0.84 -5.59 -12.65
CA ARG A 86 -0.25 -4.40 -13.27
C ARG A 86 -1.25 -3.25 -13.49
N TYR A 87 -2.51 -3.55 -13.77
CA TYR A 87 -3.53 -2.50 -13.93
C TYR A 87 -3.84 -1.81 -12.60
N GLY A 88 -4.10 -2.60 -11.55
CA GLY A 88 -4.32 -2.08 -10.19
C GLY A 88 -3.13 -1.25 -9.73
N GLU A 89 -1.93 -1.82 -9.82
CA GLU A 89 -0.66 -1.16 -9.46
C GLU A 89 -0.47 0.18 -10.19
N LEU A 90 -0.77 0.26 -11.48
CA LEU A 90 -0.71 1.52 -12.22
C LEU A 90 -1.69 2.58 -11.68
N ARG A 91 -2.90 2.18 -11.31
CA ARG A 91 -3.90 3.09 -10.73
C ARG A 91 -3.48 3.54 -9.32
N ILE A 92 -2.90 2.66 -8.53
CA ILE A 92 -2.31 2.98 -7.23
C ILE A 92 -1.19 4.00 -7.38
N LEU A 93 -0.27 3.81 -8.34
CA LEU A 93 0.82 4.76 -8.60
C LEU A 93 0.32 6.13 -9.05
N GLU A 94 -0.73 6.17 -9.89
CA GLU A 94 -1.37 7.42 -10.30
C GLU A 94 -2.00 8.15 -9.09
N TRP A 95 -2.76 7.42 -8.27
CA TRP A 95 -3.37 7.96 -7.06
C TRP A 95 -2.31 8.43 -6.05
N GLU A 96 -1.27 7.63 -5.82
CA GLU A 96 -0.16 7.94 -4.93
C GLU A 96 0.52 9.25 -5.35
N ALA A 97 0.81 9.40 -6.65
CA ALA A 97 1.41 10.62 -7.19
C ALA A 97 0.50 11.84 -6.97
N CYS A 98 -0.80 11.73 -7.23
CA CYS A 98 -1.75 12.82 -7.01
C CYS A 98 -1.90 13.17 -5.53
N PHE A 99 -2.16 12.18 -4.69
CA PHE A 99 -2.38 12.35 -3.26
C PHE A 99 -1.14 12.89 -2.57
N TYR A 100 0.01 12.23 -2.73
CA TYR A 100 1.24 12.64 -2.05
C TYR A 100 1.69 14.04 -2.48
N ASN A 101 1.52 14.42 -3.75
CA ASN A 101 1.88 15.77 -4.20
C ASN A 101 0.93 16.85 -3.69
N SER A 102 -0.33 16.52 -3.41
CA SER A 102 -1.28 17.45 -2.76
C SER A 102 -0.98 17.71 -1.28
N LEU A 103 -0.22 16.82 -0.62
CA LEU A 103 0.14 17.00 0.80
C LEU A 103 1.15 18.13 0.98
N SER A 104 0.87 18.99 1.96
CA SER A 104 1.81 20.01 2.44
C SER A 104 3.06 19.36 3.04
N GLY A 105 4.17 20.13 3.08
CA GLY A 105 5.39 19.68 3.74
C GLY A 105 5.20 19.29 5.21
N ARG A 106 4.27 19.95 5.93
CA ARG A 106 3.93 19.60 7.32
C ARG A 106 3.24 18.24 7.40
N GLN A 107 2.27 17.95 6.54
CA GLN A 107 1.59 16.65 6.50
C GLN A 107 2.56 15.52 6.15
N LYS A 108 3.45 15.73 5.19
CA LYS A 108 4.51 14.76 4.84
C LYS A 108 5.42 14.46 6.05
N LYS A 109 5.80 15.48 6.82
CA LYS A 109 6.56 15.30 8.07
C LYS A 109 5.78 14.57 9.15
N MET A 110 4.47 14.81 9.27
CA MET A 110 3.62 14.08 10.22
C MET A 110 3.54 12.59 9.87
N LEU A 111 3.36 12.26 8.58
CA LEU A 111 3.40 10.87 8.11
C LEU A 111 4.76 10.23 8.40
N GLN A 112 5.86 10.93 8.15
CA GLN A 112 7.19 10.40 8.46
C GLN A 112 7.36 10.16 9.96
N SER A 113 6.94 11.13 10.80
CA SER A 113 7.01 10.97 12.25
C SER A 113 6.16 9.80 12.75
N PHE A 114 5.01 9.56 12.14
CA PHE A 114 4.20 8.38 12.44
C PHE A 114 4.96 7.07 12.10
N ILE A 115 5.61 6.99 10.93
CA ILE A 115 6.44 5.84 10.54
C ILE A 115 7.62 5.66 11.50
N ASP A 116 8.28 6.75 11.90
CA ASP A 116 9.46 6.69 12.79
C ASP A 116 9.11 6.14 14.19
N ASN A 117 7.85 6.32 14.61
CA ASN A 117 7.31 5.81 15.86
C ASN A 117 6.61 4.44 15.73
N ALA A 118 6.51 3.89 14.52
CA ALA A 118 5.90 2.59 14.30
C ALA A 118 6.72 1.46 14.94
N PRO A 119 6.06 0.40 15.47
CA PRO A 119 6.75 -0.76 16.02
C PRO A 119 7.65 -1.41 14.97
N ARG A 120 8.81 -1.89 15.42
CA ARG A 120 9.73 -2.68 14.59
C ARG A 120 9.50 -4.15 14.89
N GLY A 121 9.25 -4.95 13.85
CA GLY A 121 8.91 -6.35 14.03
C GLY A 121 9.13 -7.17 12.76
N GLU A 122 9.17 -8.48 12.93
CA GLU A 122 9.16 -9.43 11.82
C GLU A 122 7.71 -9.77 11.45
N ARG A 123 7.47 -10.03 10.17
CA ARG A 123 6.22 -10.61 9.68
C ARG A 123 6.16 -12.07 10.14
N ARG A 124 5.06 -12.46 10.80
CA ARG A 124 4.92 -13.80 11.41
C ARG A 124 4.68 -14.87 10.34
#